data_AF-A0AAN4R2U2-F1
#
_entry.id   AF-A0AAN4R2U2-F1
#
_cell.length_a   1.000
_cell.length_b   1.000
_cell.length_c   1.000
_cell.angle_alpha   90.00
_cell.angle_beta   90.00
_cell.angle_gamma   90.00
#
_symmetry.space_group_name_H-M   'P 1'
#
loop_
_entity.id
_entity.type
_entity.pdbx_description
1 polymer ?
#
loop_
_entity_poly.entity_id
_entity_poly.type
_entity_poly.pdbx_seq_one_letter_code
_entity_poly.pdbx_strand_id
1 'polypeptide(L)'
;MGAPDCFTCRALAPHHFDWMTRLPATLRLESDIFLIHGTPISDTAYFLETVAVGGLRPATRAEIVARLILCGHPHIQREVAFGKGRLVLNPASAGLPGYEDNEPFPQQISNVSPHARYALLHGANGN
;
A
#
# COMPACT_ATOMS: atom_id res chain seq x y z
N MET A 1 2.89 10.26 18.49
CA MET A 1 1.53 9.70 18.36
C MET A 1 0.54 10.83 18.26
N GLY A 2 -0.23 10.85 17.18
CA GLY A 2 -1.29 11.83 16.97
C GLY A 2 -2.53 11.54 17.82
N ALA A 3 -3.52 12.43 17.77
CA ALA A 3 -4.79 12.24 18.46
C ALA A 3 -5.52 10.92 18.08
N PRO A 4 -5.55 10.48 16.79
CA PRO A 4 -6.12 9.19 16.41
C PRO A 4 -5.39 8.00 17.02
N ASP A 5 -4.05 8.01 17.05
CA ASP A 5 -3.25 6.94 17.66
C ASP A 5 -3.58 6.82 19.16
N CYS A 6 -3.63 7.96 19.86
CA CYS A 6 -3.97 8.01 21.28
C CYS A 6 -5.38 7.47 21.55
N PHE A 7 -6.35 7.79 20.69
CA PHE A 7 -7.70 7.24 20.81
C PHE A 7 -7.69 5.72 20.60
N THR A 8 -7.10 5.25 19.49
CA THR A 8 -7.01 3.83 19.15
C THR A 8 -6.31 3.05 20.25
N CYS A 9 -5.19 3.53 20.78
CA CYS A 9 -4.47 2.87 21.87
C CYS A 9 -5.32 2.71 23.13
N ARG A 10 -6.18 3.68 23.46
CA ARG A 10 -7.11 3.57 24.61
C ARG A 10 -8.31 2.66 24.33
N ALA A 11 -8.73 2.55 23.07
CA ALA A 11 -9.87 1.75 22.66
C ALA A 11 -9.55 0.26 22.49
N LEU A 12 -8.26 -0.09 22.30
CA LEU A 12 -7.84 -1.47 22.10
C LEU A 12 -7.46 -2.18 23.41
N ALA A 13 -7.90 -3.43 23.55
CA ALA A 13 -7.49 -4.32 24.63
C ALA A 13 -6.15 -5.02 24.30
N PRO A 14 -5.40 -5.53 25.29
CA PRO A 14 -4.11 -6.18 25.09
C PRO A 14 -4.12 -7.27 24.00
N HIS A 15 -5.16 -8.11 23.97
CA HIS A 15 -5.27 -9.18 22.97
C HIS A 15 -5.39 -8.69 21.53
N HIS A 16 -5.86 -7.45 21.29
CA HIS A 16 -5.86 -6.85 19.95
C HIS A 16 -4.42 -6.55 19.50
N PHE A 17 -3.57 -6.05 20.39
CA PHE A 17 -2.15 -5.84 20.10
C PHE A 17 -1.42 -7.15 19.90
N ASP A 18 -1.71 -8.17 20.72
CA ASP A 18 -1.15 -9.52 20.55
C ASP A 18 -1.54 -10.09 19.17
N TRP A 19 -2.76 -9.84 18.71
CA TRP A 19 -3.19 -10.24 17.37
C TRP A 19 -2.44 -9.48 16.26
N MET A 20 -2.34 -8.15 16.35
CA MET A 20 -1.63 -7.34 15.34
C MET A 20 -0.14 -7.70 15.25
N THR A 21 0.53 -7.97 16.37
CA THR A 21 1.96 -8.33 16.38
C THR A 21 2.25 -9.71 15.80
N ARG A 22 1.22 -10.57 15.62
CA ARG A 22 1.33 -11.86 14.93
C ARG A 22 1.15 -11.75 13.41
N LEU A 23 0.68 -10.61 12.90
CA LEU A 23 0.53 -10.42 11.46
C LEU A 23 1.91 -10.33 10.80
N PRO A 24 2.16 -11.05 9.71
CA PRO A 24 3.44 -10.97 9.02
C PRO A 24 3.53 -9.65 8.24
N ALA A 25 4.71 -9.03 8.22
CA ALA A 25 4.95 -7.81 7.42
C ALA A 25 4.84 -8.07 5.91
N THR A 26 5.15 -9.30 5.48
CA THR A 26 4.98 -9.73 4.09
C THR A 26 4.35 -11.12 4.05
N LEU A 27 3.56 -11.40 3.01
CA LEU A 27 2.93 -12.71 2.83
C LEU A 27 3.07 -13.16 1.38
N ARG A 28 3.40 -14.43 1.19
CA ARG A 28 3.35 -15.07 -0.13
C ARG A 28 2.09 -15.92 -0.18
N LEU A 29 1.14 -15.54 -1.03
CA LEU A 29 0.01 -16.40 -1.38
C LEU A 29 0.40 -17.23 -2.59
N GLU A 30 0.17 -18.54 -2.50
CA GLU A 30 0.61 -19.50 -3.52
C GLU A 30 2.11 -19.31 -3.88
N SER A 31 2.49 -19.52 -5.14
CA SER A 31 3.90 -19.43 -5.56
C SER A 31 4.26 -18.09 -6.23
N ASP A 32 3.26 -17.31 -6.60
CA ASP A 32 3.36 -16.20 -7.54
C ASP A 32 2.86 -14.86 -6.97
N ILE A 33 1.96 -14.84 -5.99
CA ILE A 33 1.39 -13.60 -5.41
C ILE A 33 2.15 -13.15 -4.16
N PHE A 34 2.82 -12.00 -4.24
CA PHE A 34 3.45 -11.38 -3.07
C PHE A 34 2.62 -10.24 -2.50
N LEU A 35 2.42 -10.22 -1.19
CA LEU A 35 1.69 -9.18 -0.48
C LEU A 35 2.64 -8.40 0.42
N ILE A 36 2.62 -7.08 0.29
CA ILE A 36 3.42 -6.12 1.08
C ILE A 36 2.54 -4.91 1.42
N HIS A 37 2.82 -4.19 2.51
CA HIS A 37 2.13 -2.92 2.78
C HIS A 37 2.77 -1.78 1.99
N GLY A 38 4.02 -1.44 2.29
CA GLY A 38 4.81 -0.46 1.54
C GLY A 38 5.69 -1.15 0.50
N THR A 39 6.95 -1.37 0.85
CA THR A 39 7.98 -2.08 0.08
C THR A 39 8.32 -3.44 0.71
N PRO A 40 9.09 -4.33 0.04
CA PRO A 40 9.49 -5.61 0.64
C PRO A 40 10.31 -5.52 1.93
N ILE A 41 10.89 -4.35 2.24
CA ILE A 41 11.79 -4.15 3.39
C ILE A 41 11.36 -2.98 4.29
N SER A 42 10.25 -2.32 3.99
CA SER A 42 9.77 -1.16 4.75
C SER A 42 8.28 -0.95 4.53
N ASP A 43 7.50 -0.98 5.60
CA ASP A 43 6.06 -0.75 5.57
C ASP A 43 5.68 0.72 5.33
N THR A 44 6.60 1.65 5.59
CA THR A 44 6.34 3.09 5.49
C THR A 44 6.93 3.75 4.24
N ALA A 45 7.52 2.97 3.34
CA ALA A 45 8.06 3.47 2.08
C ALA A 45 7.05 3.28 0.95
N TYR A 46 6.94 4.27 0.07
CA TYR A 46 6.07 4.20 -1.11
C TYR A 46 6.69 3.30 -2.18
N PHE A 47 5.95 2.29 -2.63
CA PHE A 47 6.45 1.34 -3.63
C PHE A 47 6.14 1.75 -5.07
N LEU A 48 4.96 2.32 -5.29
CA LEU A 48 4.56 2.79 -6.61
C LEU A 48 4.79 4.28 -6.78
N GLU A 49 4.95 5.06 -5.73
CA GLU A 49 5.15 6.51 -5.82
C GLU A 49 6.56 6.87 -5.38
N THR A 50 7.08 7.98 -5.89
CA THR A 50 8.35 8.56 -5.47
C THR A 50 8.10 9.97 -5.00
N VAL A 51 8.52 10.26 -3.77
CA VAL A 51 8.53 11.61 -3.23
C VAL A 51 9.82 12.29 -3.67
N ALA A 52 9.70 13.44 -4.34
CA ALA A 52 10.82 14.25 -4.79
C ALA A 52 10.64 15.69 -4.30
N VAL A 53 11.66 16.54 -4.49
CA VAL A 53 11.60 17.97 -4.14
C VAL A 53 10.41 18.68 -4.80
N GLY A 54 10.02 18.25 -6.01
CA GLY A 54 8.86 18.78 -6.73
C GLY A 54 7.51 18.18 -6.32
N GLY A 55 7.47 17.38 -5.25
CA GLY A 55 6.29 16.67 -4.76
C GLY A 55 6.25 15.19 -5.16
N LEU A 56 5.06 14.62 -5.05
CA LEU A 56 4.82 13.22 -5.37
C LEU A 56 4.77 13.00 -6.88
N ARG A 57 5.45 11.96 -7.36
CA ARG A 57 5.31 11.47 -8.73
C ARG A 57 5.12 9.96 -8.77
N PRO A 58 4.58 9.43 -9.87
CA PRO A 58 4.70 8.01 -10.18
C PRO A 58 6.16 7.53 -10.15
N ALA A 59 6.45 6.42 -9.47
CA ALA A 59 7.69 5.67 -9.66
C ALA A 59 7.76 5.15 -11.10
N THR A 60 8.95 5.18 -11.67
CA THR A 60 9.28 4.66 -12.97
C THR A 60 9.34 3.14 -12.95
N ARG A 61 9.25 2.50 -14.12
CA ARG A 61 9.40 1.04 -14.24
C ARG A 61 10.75 0.52 -13.73
N ALA A 62 11.81 1.32 -13.81
CA ALA A 62 13.14 0.93 -13.34
C ALA A 62 13.25 0.97 -11.81
N GLU A 63 12.48 1.84 -11.15
CA GLU A 63 12.41 1.92 -9.67
C GLU A 63 11.59 0.78 -9.08
N ILE A 64 10.71 0.15 -9.87
CA ILE A 64 9.83 -0.94 -9.42
C ILE A 64 10.44 -2.30 -9.75
N VAL A 65 10.93 -3.01 -8.74
CA VAL A 65 11.45 -4.39 -8.88
C VAL A 65 10.30 -5.38 -8.66
N ALA A 66 9.78 -6.02 -9.73
CA ALA A 66 8.49 -6.73 -9.67
C ALA A 66 8.47 -8.20 -10.13
N ARG A 67 7.86 -9.05 -9.28
CA ARG A 67 7.01 -10.20 -9.64
C ARG A 67 5.53 -9.75 -9.54
N LEU A 68 4.56 -10.66 -9.46
CA LEU A 68 3.18 -10.27 -9.12
C LEU A 68 3.12 -9.83 -7.65
N ILE A 69 2.75 -8.56 -7.41
CA ILE A 69 2.79 -7.91 -6.09
C ILE A 69 1.48 -7.14 -5.86
N LEU A 70 0.84 -7.38 -4.72
CA LEU A 70 -0.23 -6.51 -4.19
C LEU A 70 0.36 -5.68 -3.07
N CYS A 71 0.23 -4.36 -3.20
CA CYS A 71 0.73 -3.39 -2.22
C CYS A 71 -0.35 -2.42 -1.76
N GLY A 72 -0.05 -1.62 -0.75
CA GLY A 72 -0.87 -0.52 -0.27
C GLY A 72 0.03 0.67 0.07
N HIS A 73 -0.35 1.39 1.11
CA HIS A 73 0.39 2.48 1.78
C HIS A 73 0.15 3.92 1.29
N PRO A 74 0.53 4.37 0.08
CA PRO A 74 0.34 5.75 -0.36
C PRO A 74 -1.10 6.10 -0.72
N HIS A 75 -2.07 5.19 -0.50
CA HIS A 75 -3.50 5.42 -0.71
C HIS A 75 -3.90 5.93 -2.11
N ILE A 76 -3.08 5.69 -3.12
CA ILE A 76 -3.35 6.05 -4.52
C ILE A 76 -3.60 4.78 -5.33
N GLN A 77 -4.70 4.77 -6.09
CA GLN A 77 -5.02 3.63 -6.94
C GLN A 77 -4.03 3.56 -8.09
N ARG A 78 -3.32 2.44 -8.22
CA ARG A 78 -2.38 2.27 -9.34
C ARG A 78 -2.11 0.83 -9.72
N GLU A 79 -1.97 0.64 -11.02
CA GLU A 79 -1.60 -0.61 -11.64
C GLU A 79 -0.34 -0.42 -12.52
N VAL A 80 0.61 -1.35 -12.43
CA VAL A 80 1.78 -1.40 -13.32
C VAL A 80 1.97 -2.82 -13.85
N ALA A 81 1.69 -3.02 -15.14
CA ALA A 81 1.88 -4.31 -15.83
C ALA A 81 3.28 -4.42 -16.46
N PHE A 82 4.00 -5.52 -16.21
CA PHE A 82 5.37 -5.79 -16.71
C PHE A 82 5.42 -6.84 -17.84
N GLY A 83 4.26 -7.16 -18.42
CA GLY A 83 4.11 -8.22 -19.42
C GLY A 83 4.22 -9.64 -18.83
N LYS A 84 3.79 -10.64 -19.60
CA LYS A 84 3.77 -12.06 -19.20
C LYS A 84 3.06 -12.31 -17.85
N GLY A 85 1.93 -11.64 -17.63
CA GLY A 85 1.13 -11.81 -16.41
C GLY A 85 1.71 -11.20 -15.13
N ARG A 86 2.85 -10.50 -15.19
CA ARG A 86 3.40 -9.80 -14.02
C ARG A 86 2.71 -8.45 -13.81
N LEU A 87 2.23 -8.25 -12.60
CA LEU A 87 1.39 -7.14 -12.20
C LEU A 87 1.82 -6.60 -10.84
N VAL A 88 1.93 -5.28 -10.69
CA VAL A 88 1.93 -4.63 -9.38
C VAL A 88 0.65 -3.82 -9.25
N LEU A 89 -0.07 -4.02 -8.15
CA LEU A 89 -1.37 -3.40 -7.92
C LEU A 89 -1.46 -2.80 -6.52
N ASN A 90 -1.80 -1.51 -6.46
CA ASN A 90 -2.23 -0.82 -5.26
C ASN A 90 -3.71 -0.43 -5.40
N PRO A 91 -4.61 -0.96 -4.55
CA PRO A 91 -6.04 -0.68 -4.64
C PRO A 91 -6.44 0.70 -4.09
N ALA A 92 -5.48 1.51 -3.62
CA ALA A 92 -5.68 2.71 -2.83
C ALA A 92 -6.20 2.40 -1.41
N SER A 93 -7.00 3.30 -0.83
CA SER A 93 -7.49 3.17 0.55
C SER A 93 -8.99 2.98 0.63
N ALA A 94 -9.40 2.07 1.52
CA ALA A 94 -10.80 1.87 1.87
C ALA A 94 -11.34 2.93 2.84
N GLY A 95 -10.47 3.54 3.66
CA GLY A 95 -10.89 4.40 4.78
C GLY A 95 -10.19 5.76 4.88
N LEU A 96 -9.11 5.98 4.14
CA LEU A 96 -8.36 7.25 4.14
C LEU A 96 -7.93 7.62 2.71
N PRO A 97 -8.85 8.14 1.88
CA PRO A 97 -8.61 8.36 0.44
C PRO A 97 -7.68 9.54 0.13
N GLY A 98 -7.27 10.31 1.14
CA GLY A 98 -6.27 11.37 1.00
C GLY A 98 -5.75 11.84 2.36
N TYR A 99 -4.51 12.31 2.36
CA TYR A 99 -3.79 12.86 3.53
C TYR A 99 -2.61 13.73 3.05
N GLU A 100 -2.02 14.47 3.98
CA GLU A 100 -0.79 15.23 3.75
C GLU A 100 0.33 14.63 4.58
N ASP A 101 1.55 14.66 4.05
CA ASP A 101 2.76 14.25 4.73
C ASP A 101 3.90 15.22 4.34
N ASN A 102 4.97 15.24 5.13
CA ASN A 102 6.10 16.14 4.93
C ASN A 102 7.44 15.42 4.76
N GLU A 103 7.48 14.10 4.95
CA GLU A 103 8.71 13.31 4.87
C GLU A 103 8.76 12.47 3.59
N PRO A 104 9.87 12.46 2.83
CA PRO A 104 11.08 13.29 2.96
C PRO A 104 10.94 14.72 2.40
N PHE A 105 9.87 15.00 1.64
CA PHE A 105 9.53 16.33 1.12
C PHE A 105 8.01 16.47 1.07
N PRO A 106 7.42 17.65 1.35
CA PRO A 106 5.97 17.86 1.34
C PRO A 106 5.24 17.22 0.17
N GLN A 107 4.23 16.43 0.50
CA GLN A 107 3.42 15.71 -0.48
C GLN A 107 1.96 15.63 -0.04
N GLN A 108 1.07 15.70 -1.03
CA GLN A 108 -0.36 15.47 -0.84
C GLN A 108 -0.76 14.18 -1.54
N ILE A 109 -1.47 13.33 -0.81
CA ILE A 109 -2.09 12.12 -1.30
C ILE A 109 -3.58 12.39 -1.50
N SER A 110 -4.10 12.08 -2.68
CA SER A 110 -5.53 12.26 -2.96
C SER A 110 -6.00 11.39 -4.12
N ASN A 111 -7.14 10.73 -3.95
CA ASN A 111 -7.90 10.10 -5.04
C ASN A 111 -8.96 11.04 -5.67
N VAL A 112 -8.93 12.34 -5.33
CA VAL A 112 -9.89 13.37 -5.81
C VAL A 112 -11.36 12.99 -5.52
N SER A 113 -11.56 12.12 -4.53
CA SER A 113 -12.86 11.56 -4.17
C SER A 113 -12.80 10.98 -2.75
N PRO A 114 -13.86 11.13 -1.94
CA PRO A 114 -13.92 10.55 -0.60
C PRO A 114 -14.33 9.07 -0.59
N HIS A 115 -14.67 8.49 -1.75
CA HIS A 115 -15.19 7.12 -1.80
C HIS A 115 -14.10 6.09 -1.53
N ALA A 116 -14.47 5.04 -0.80
CA ALA A 116 -13.62 3.87 -0.58
C ALA A 116 -13.16 3.28 -1.92
N ARG A 117 -11.89 2.90 -1.98
CA ARG A 117 -11.29 2.23 -3.13
C ARG A 117 -10.81 0.84 -2.74
N TYR A 118 -10.98 -0.08 -3.65
CA TYR A 118 -10.52 -1.46 -3.57
C TYR A 118 -10.29 -1.99 -4.99
N ALA A 119 -9.63 -3.14 -5.11
CA ALA A 119 -9.48 -3.83 -6.38
C ALA A 119 -9.89 -5.30 -6.24
N LEU A 120 -10.43 -5.86 -7.32
CA LEU A 120 -10.74 -7.27 -7.44
C LEU A 120 -9.77 -7.86 -8.46
N LEU A 121 -9.02 -8.88 -8.05
CA LEU A 121 -8.14 -9.64 -8.92
C LEU A 121 -8.71 -11.05 -9.07
N HIS A 122 -8.91 -11.47 -10.32
CA HIS A 122 -9.34 -12.83 -10.64
C HIS A 122 -8.19 -13.56 -11.32
N GLY A 123 -7.80 -14.72 -10.77
CA GLY A 123 -6.87 -15.64 -11.43
C GLY A 123 -7.57 -16.37 -12.58
N ALA A 124 -6.86 -16.63 -13.67
CA ALA A 124 -7.40 -17.36 -14.83
C ALA A 124 -7.56 -18.89 -14.60
N ASN A 125 -7.48 -19.38 -13.36
CA ASN A 125 -7.66 -20.79 -13.02
C ASN A 125 -9.15 -21.20 -13.00
N GLY A 126 -9.91 -20.73 -13.99
CA GLY A 126 -11.33 -20.99 -14.18
C GLY A 126 -11.61 -21.48 -15.60
N ASN A 127 -11.07 -22.65 -15.92
CA ASN A 127 -11.56 -23.58 -16.94
C ASN A 127 -11.23 -25.01 -16.51
#